data_AF-A0AA35P279-F1
#
_entry.id   AF-A0AA35P279-F1
#
_cell.length_a   1.000
_cell.length_b   1.000
_cell.length_c   1.000
_cell.angle_alpha   90.00
_cell.angle_beta   90.00
_cell.angle_gamma   90.00
#
_symmetry.space_group_name_H-M   'P 1'
#
loop_
_entity.id
_entity.type
_entity.pdbx_description
1 polymer ?
#
loop_
_entity_poly.entity_id
_entity_poly.type
_entity_poly.pdbx_seq_one_letter_code
_entity_poly.pdbx_strand_id
1 'polypeptide(L)'
;MTFVGGAMTSEGRAESGAGLVLTWRGRDGEQVLLLALLMLPLLRTACQLFSSMAASAGGPYVPGTLSAAFVTCPNQTVAKEIARAVVEKKLAACVNIVPQITSIYEWKGKIEEDSEVLLMIKTRSSRASALAEFVRSVHPYEVAEVIAVPIQQGNPPYLQWVEETVPE
;
A
#
# COMPACT_ATOMS: atom_id res chain seq x y z
N MET A 1 78.42 -1.91 -20.92
CA MET A 1 78.10 -2.16 -22.34
C MET A 1 77.20 -1.03 -22.79
N THR A 2 77.75 -0.18 -23.65
CA THR A 2 77.29 1.15 -24.06
C THR A 2 76.16 1.05 -25.09
N PHE A 3 75.14 1.92 -25.02
CA PHE A 3 74.33 2.43 -26.15
C PHE A 3 73.60 3.68 -25.63
N VAL A 4 74.15 4.89 -25.80
CA VAL A 4 74.04 5.81 -26.96
C VAL A 4 72.63 6.36 -27.15
N GLY A 5 72.53 7.69 -27.09
CA GLY A 5 71.30 8.48 -27.17
C GLY A 5 70.70 8.57 -28.57
N GLY A 6 69.44 9.02 -28.60
CA GLY A 6 68.69 9.35 -29.81
C GLY A 6 67.92 10.64 -29.59
N ALA A 7 68.17 11.62 -30.45
CA ALA A 7 67.76 13.00 -30.36
C ALA A 7 66.26 13.23 -30.54
N MET A 8 65.75 14.25 -29.84
CA MET A 8 64.56 15.01 -30.19
C MET A 8 64.72 15.61 -31.59
N THR A 9 63.79 15.28 -32.49
CA THR A 9 63.55 16.07 -33.70
C THR A 9 62.41 17.04 -33.43
N SER A 10 62.75 18.31 -33.50
CA SER A 10 61.86 19.45 -33.57
C SER A 10 61.16 19.50 -34.93
N GLU A 11 59.83 19.60 -34.95
CA GLU A 11 59.12 20.35 -35.98
C GLU A 11 58.03 21.15 -35.28
N GLY A 12 58.20 22.47 -35.30
CA GLY A 12 57.22 23.40 -34.77
C GLY A 12 56.10 23.64 -35.75
N ARG A 13 54.90 23.87 -35.21
CA ARG A 13 54.08 24.99 -35.66
C ARG A 13 53.21 25.49 -34.52
N ALA A 14 53.51 26.70 -34.08
CA ALA A 14 52.69 27.51 -33.19
C ALA A 14 51.75 28.36 -34.05
N GLU A 15 50.46 28.39 -33.71
CA GLU A 15 49.51 29.53 -33.81
C GLU A 15 48.37 29.22 -32.80
N SER A 16 48.38 29.76 -31.58
CA SER A 16 47.84 31.05 -31.12
C SER A 16 46.31 31.09 -30.96
N GLY A 17 45.84 31.11 -29.70
CA GLY A 17 44.44 31.35 -29.32
C GLY A 17 44.18 31.08 -27.83
N ALA A 18 44.60 31.99 -26.94
CA ALA A 18 44.43 31.90 -25.49
C ALA A 18 43.14 32.59 -25.00
N GLY A 19 42.56 32.09 -23.91
CA GLY A 19 41.48 32.73 -23.12
C GLY A 19 40.94 31.82 -22.00
N LEU A 20 41.74 31.55 -20.95
CA LEU A 20 41.64 32.10 -19.59
C LEU A 20 40.64 31.36 -18.66
N VAL A 21 41.13 30.36 -17.92
CA VAL A 21 40.43 29.73 -16.77
C VAL A 21 40.90 30.41 -15.48
N LEU A 22 40.00 31.07 -14.76
CA LEU A 22 40.25 31.64 -13.43
C LEU A 22 40.14 30.53 -12.37
N THR A 23 41.25 30.08 -11.80
CA THR A 23 41.23 29.19 -10.64
C THR A 23 41.46 29.99 -9.35
N TRP A 24 40.43 30.03 -8.50
CA TRP A 24 40.48 30.59 -7.14
C TRP A 24 41.32 29.64 -6.25
N ARG A 25 42.43 30.12 -5.64
CA ARG A 25 43.30 29.30 -4.78
C ARG A 25 43.53 29.99 -3.43
N GLY A 26 42.58 29.82 -2.50
CA GLY A 26 42.67 30.26 -1.10
C GLY A 26 42.67 29.07 -0.15
N ARG A 27 43.64 29.04 0.77
CA ARG A 27 43.98 27.94 1.71
C ARG A 27 42.87 27.59 2.72
N ASP A 28 41.80 28.39 2.78
CA ASP A 28 40.66 28.17 3.67
C ASP A 28 39.57 27.27 3.06
N GLY A 29 39.60 27.05 1.74
CA GLY A 29 38.64 26.18 1.06
C GLY A 29 38.82 24.69 1.35
N GLU A 30 40.05 24.25 1.64
CA GLU A 30 40.36 22.83 1.88
C GLU A 30 39.82 22.34 3.23
N GLN A 31 39.88 23.18 4.27
CA GLN A 31 39.34 22.88 5.61
C GLN A 31 37.81 22.78 5.58
N VAL A 32 37.14 23.69 4.87
CA VAL A 32 35.69 23.68 4.68
C VAL A 32 35.26 22.44 3.87
N LEU A 33 36.03 22.07 2.84
CA LEU A 33 35.76 20.90 2.02
C LEU A 33 35.92 19.59 2.81
N LEU A 34 36.96 19.48 3.67
CA LEU A 34 37.16 18.30 4.51
C LEU A 34 36.04 18.13 5.55
N LEU A 35 35.61 19.21 6.19
CA LEU A 35 34.50 19.18 7.15
C LEU A 35 33.17 18.81 6.48
N ALA A 36 32.90 19.32 5.27
CA ALA A 36 31.74 18.92 4.49
C ALA A 36 31.79 17.43 4.11
N LEU A 37 32.96 16.92 3.69
CA LEU A 37 33.18 15.51 3.37
C LEU A 37 33.05 14.57 4.58
N LEU A 38 33.40 15.03 5.78
CA LEU A 38 33.21 14.28 7.03
C LEU A 38 31.76 14.28 7.53
N MET A 39 30.98 15.31 7.21
CA MET A 39 29.57 15.43 7.58
C MET A 39 28.61 14.78 6.57
N LEU A 40 29.04 14.59 5.32
CA LEU A 40 28.29 13.95 4.24
C LEU A 40 27.81 12.51 4.54
N PRO A 41 28.59 11.62 5.18
CA PRO A 41 28.13 10.29 5.56
C PRO A 41 27.04 10.36 6.63
N LEU A 42 27.20 11.24 7.64
CA LEU A 42 26.20 11.44 8.70
C LEU A 42 24.88 11.98 8.16
N LEU A 43 24.95 12.94 7.23
CA LEU A 43 23.77 13.50 6.56
C LEU A 43 23.07 12.46 5.66
N ARG A 44 23.85 11.60 4.99
CA ARG A 44 23.33 10.48 4.19
C ARG A 44 22.66 9.41 5.06
N THR A 45 23.27 9.02 6.17
CA THR A 45 22.67 8.03 7.09
C THR A 45 21.40 8.59 7.75
N ALA A 46 21.39 9.88 8.09
CA ALA A 46 20.18 10.56 8.57
C ALA A 46 19.06 10.61 7.50
N CYS A 47 19.39 10.87 6.22
CA CYS A 47 18.45 10.78 5.09
C CYS A 47 17.94 9.35 4.85
N GLN A 48 18.79 8.34 5.01
CA GLN A 48 18.43 6.93 4.83
C GLN A 48 17.50 6.42 5.95
N LEU A 49 17.71 6.87 7.19
CA LEU A 49 16.78 6.62 8.29
C LEU A 49 15.46 7.38 8.13
N PHE A 50 15.48 8.59 7.55
CA PHE A 50 14.25 9.32 7.18
C PHE A 50 13.48 8.66 6.03
N SER A 51 14.19 8.03 5.08
CA SER A 51 13.58 7.31 3.95
C SER A 51 13.00 5.95 4.35
N SER A 52 13.54 5.28 5.37
CA SER A 52 12.98 4.00 5.84
C SER A 52 11.73 4.16 6.71
N MET A 53 11.49 5.36 7.25
CA MET A 53 10.25 5.72 7.96
C MET A 53 9.23 6.45 7.08
N ALA A 54 9.60 6.86 5.86
CA ALA A 54 8.69 7.42 4.88
C ALA A 54 7.79 6.32 4.28
N ALA A 55 6.69 6.08 4.98
CA ALA A 55 5.35 6.03 4.38
C ALA A 55 5.11 5.03 3.24
N SER A 56 4.52 3.89 3.64
CA SER A 56 3.59 3.02 2.94
C SER A 56 4.10 2.27 1.70
N ALA A 57 4.38 0.98 1.89
CA ALA A 57 4.67 -0.02 0.86
C ALA A 57 3.49 -0.37 -0.07
N GLY A 58 2.54 0.55 -0.26
CA GLY A 58 1.40 0.38 -1.15
C GLY A 58 1.46 1.44 -2.23
N GLY A 59 1.40 1.02 -3.50
CA GLY A 59 1.10 1.95 -4.59
C GLY A 59 -0.23 2.69 -4.33
N PRO A 60 -0.56 3.71 -5.14
CA PRO A 60 -1.85 4.38 -4.99
C PRO A 60 -2.98 3.35 -5.05
N TYR A 61 -3.90 3.43 -4.09
CA TYR A 61 -5.09 2.59 -4.06
C TYR A 61 -5.81 2.65 -5.41
N VAL A 62 -6.17 1.49 -5.95
CA VAL A 62 -6.92 1.39 -7.21
C VAL A 62 -8.41 1.33 -6.88
N PRO A 63 -9.23 2.30 -7.31
CA PRO A 63 -10.66 2.32 -7.00
C PRO A 63 -11.36 1.03 -7.42
N GLY A 64 -12.18 0.48 -6.52
CA GLY A 64 -12.96 -0.74 -6.76
C GLY A 64 -12.21 -2.05 -6.57
N THR A 65 -10.91 -2.07 -6.21
CA THR A 65 -10.21 -3.33 -5.85
C THR A 65 -10.64 -3.89 -4.50
N LEU A 66 -11.19 -3.04 -3.63
CA LEU A 66 -11.79 -3.43 -2.36
C LEU A 66 -13.30 -3.18 -2.36
N SER A 67 -14.01 -3.95 -1.54
CA SER A 67 -15.47 -3.84 -1.38
C SER A 67 -15.90 -3.90 0.08
N ALA A 68 -16.98 -3.20 0.38
CA ALA A 68 -17.76 -3.39 1.58
C ALA A 68 -18.96 -4.30 1.25
N ALA A 69 -18.97 -5.50 1.79
CA ALA A 69 -20.07 -6.44 1.66
C ALA A 69 -21.03 -6.36 2.85
N PHE A 70 -22.31 -6.51 2.58
CA PHE A 70 -23.39 -6.50 3.54
C PHE A 70 -24.05 -7.88 3.57
N VAL A 71 -24.24 -8.41 4.78
CA VAL A 71 -24.88 -9.70 5.03
C VAL A 71 -25.83 -9.54 6.21
N THR A 72 -27.09 -9.90 6.06
CA THR A 72 -28.07 -9.96 7.16
C THR A 72 -28.07 -11.36 7.77
N CYS A 73 -28.14 -11.41 9.11
CA CYS A 73 -28.15 -12.64 9.89
C CYS A 73 -29.34 -12.64 10.87
N PRO A 74 -29.94 -13.80 11.18
CA PRO A 74 -31.12 -13.88 12.06
C PRO A 74 -30.86 -13.49 13.51
N ASN A 75 -29.61 -13.58 13.98
CA ASN A 75 -29.27 -13.27 15.36
C ASN A 75 -27.77 -12.99 15.55
N GLN A 76 -27.45 -12.48 16.75
CA GLN A 76 -26.10 -12.10 17.14
C GLN A 76 -25.10 -13.27 17.18
N THR A 77 -25.56 -14.48 17.49
CA THR A 77 -24.69 -15.66 17.59
C THR A 77 -24.21 -16.06 16.20
N VAL A 78 -25.12 -16.26 15.26
CA VAL A 78 -24.82 -16.57 13.85
C VAL A 78 -23.93 -15.48 13.23
N ALA A 79 -24.28 -14.21 13.46
CA ALA A 79 -23.49 -13.07 12.99
C ALA A 79 -22.04 -13.12 13.48
N LYS A 80 -21.81 -13.42 14.77
CA LYS A 80 -20.45 -13.52 15.34
C LYS A 80 -19.68 -14.73 14.82
N GLU A 81 -20.35 -15.87 14.64
CA GLU A 81 -19.74 -17.09 14.10
C GLU A 81 -19.28 -16.88 12.65
N ILE A 82 -20.14 -16.34 11.80
CA ILE A 82 -19.80 -16.01 10.41
C ILE A 82 -18.68 -14.97 10.38
N ALA A 83 -18.80 -13.89 11.15
CA ALA A 83 -17.79 -12.82 11.19
C ALA A 83 -16.40 -13.33 11.59
N ARG A 84 -16.31 -14.23 12.58
CA ARG A 84 -15.04 -14.86 12.95
C ARG A 84 -14.50 -15.75 11.84
N ALA A 85 -15.35 -16.62 11.30
CA ALA A 85 -14.93 -17.59 10.30
C ALA A 85 -14.42 -16.93 9.01
N VAL A 86 -15.04 -15.85 8.52
CA VAL A 86 -14.57 -15.15 7.31
C VAL A 86 -13.22 -14.47 7.52
N VAL A 87 -12.95 -13.95 8.72
CA VAL A 87 -11.65 -13.34 9.05
C VAL A 87 -10.58 -14.39 9.23
N GLU A 88 -10.87 -15.49 9.94
CA GLU A 88 -9.95 -16.62 10.14
C GLU A 88 -9.55 -17.28 8.81
N LYS A 89 -10.52 -17.43 7.90
CA LYS A 89 -10.30 -17.98 6.56
C LYS A 89 -9.68 -17.00 5.57
N LYS A 90 -9.37 -15.77 6.01
CA LYS A 90 -8.82 -14.70 5.17
C LYS A 90 -9.72 -14.35 3.96
N LEU A 91 -11.03 -14.52 4.11
CA LEU A 91 -12.03 -14.05 3.14
C LEU A 91 -12.41 -12.58 3.37
N ALA A 92 -12.07 -12.03 4.53
CA ALA A 92 -12.26 -10.63 4.88
C ALA A 92 -11.16 -10.14 5.83
N ALA A 93 -10.86 -8.85 5.78
CA ALA A 93 -9.91 -8.21 6.70
C ALA A 93 -10.58 -7.85 8.03
N CYS A 94 -11.81 -7.31 7.97
CA CYS A 94 -12.61 -7.04 9.15
C CYS A 94 -14.11 -7.12 8.88
N VAL A 95 -14.87 -7.21 9.97
CA VAL A 95 -16.33 -7.20 9.97
C VAL A 95 -16.82 -6.29 11.09
N ASN A 96 -17.74 -5.37 10.76
CA ASN A 96 -18.51 -4.65 11.77
C ASN A 96 -19.86 -5.36 11.93
N ILE A 97 -20.33 -5.48 13.17
CA ILE A 97 -21.62 -6.09 13.49
C ILE A 97 -22.55 -4.99 14.00
N VAL A 98 -23.66 -4.76 13.30
CA VAL A 98 -24.69 -3.79 13.66
C VAL A 98 -25.89 -4.57 14.21
N PRO A 99 -26.10 -4.58 15.53
CA PRO A 99 -27.19 -5.32 16.15
C PRO A 99 -28.53 -4.59 15.99
N GLN A 100 -29.63 -5.31 16.23
CA GLN A 100 -30.98 -4.75 16.38
C GLN A 100 -31.46 -3.97 15.14
N ILE A 101 -31.30 -4.55 13.96
CA ILE A 101 -31.95 -4.03 12.76
C ILE A 101 -33.34 -4.68 12.60
N THR A 102 -34.25 -3.96 11.95
CA THR A 102 -35.54 -4.49 11.54
C THR A 102 -35.54 -4.59 10.03
N SER A 103 -35.68 -5.82 9.53
CA SER A 103 -35.82 -6.09 8.10
C SER A 103 -37.29 -6.16 7.75
N ILE A 104 -37.71 -5.34 6.79
CA ILE A 104 -39.09 -5.25 6.31
C ILE A 104 -39.10 -5.69 4.85
N TYR A 105 -39.85 -6.74 4.53
CA TYR A 105 -39.87 -7.32 3.19
C TYR A 105 -41.25 -7.93 2.87
N GLU A 106 -41.52 -8.17 1.59
CA GLU A 106 -42.73 -8.86 1.17
C GLU A 106 -42.47 -10.35 0.98
N TRP A 107 -43.27 -11.18 1.64
CA TRP A 107 -43.26 -12.63 1.46
C TRP A 107 -44.68 -13.16 1.29
N LYS A 108 -44.92 -13.89 0.19
CA LYS A 108 -46.23 -14.49 -0.13
C LYS A 108 -47.40 -13.49 -0.05
N GLY A 109 -47.18 -12.26 -0.52
CA GLY A 109 -48.20 -11.20 -0.55
C GLY A 109 -48.47 -10.53 0.79
N LYS A 110 -47.60 -10.72 1.79
CA LYS A 110 -47.67 -10.07 3.10
C LYS A 110 -46.37 -9.35 3.40
N ILE A 111 -46.47 -8.20 4.06
CA ILE A 111 -45.32 -7.53 4.63
C ILE A 111 -44.96 -8.24 5.93
N GLU A 112 -43.72 -8.70 6.00
CA GLU A 112 -43.11 -9.32 7.17
C GLU A 112 -42.09 -8.35 7.78
N GLU A 113 -41.90 -8.45 9.09
CA GLU A 113 -40.91 -7.69 9.84
C GLU A 113 -40.12 -8.64 10.75
N ASP A 114 -38.81 -8.74 10.54
CA ASP A 114 -37.92 -9.58 11.33
C ASP A 114 -36.84 -8.77 12.03
N SER A 115 -36.47 -9.21 13.23
CA SER A 115 -35.32 -8.68 13.98
C SER A 115 -34.06 -9.38 13.53
N GLU A 116 -33.09 -8.62 13.02
CA GLU A 116 -31.88 -9.17 12.42
C GLU A 116 -30.61 -8.44 12.92
N VAL A 117 -29.47 -8.92 12.42
CA VAL A 117 -28.15 -8.34 12.64
C VAL A 117 -27.46 -8.14 11.29
N LEU A 118 -26.95 -6.94 11.03
CA LEU A 118 -26.25 -6.62 9.81
C LEU A 118 -24.74 -6.73 9.99
N LEU A 119 -24.08 -7.48 9.11
CA LEU A 119 -22.63 -7.52 8.97
C LEU A 119 -22.18 -6.56 7.88
N MET A 120 -21.19 -5.72 8.17
CA MET A 120 -20.48 -4.91 7.18
C MET A 120 -19.02 -5.36 7.08
N ILE A 121 -18.74 -6.16 6.06
CA ILE A 121 -17.52 -6.93 5.84
C ILE A 121 -16.61 -6.19 4.86
N LYS A 122 -15.31 -6.00 5.16
CA LYS A 122 -14.35 -5.33 4.26
C LYS A 122 -13.39 -6.36 3.71
N THR A 123 -13.31 -6.46 2.40
CA THR A 123 -12.51 -7.47 1.70
C THR A 123 -12.06 -6.98 0.32
N ARG A 124 -11.23 -7.78 -0.37
CA ARG A 124 -10.94 -7.59 -1.80
C ARG A 124 -12.19 -7.87 -2.62
N SER A 125 -12.42 -7.05 -3.63
CA SER A 125 -13.52 -7.25 -4.60
C SER A 125 -13.38 -8.60 -5.32
N SER A 126 -12.16 -9.07 -5.59
CA SER A 126 -11.89 -10.40 -6.15
C SER A 126 -12.36 -11.55 -5.25
N ARG A 127 -12.49 -11.32 -3.93
CA ARG A 127 -12.96 -12.31 -2.95
C ARG A 127 -14.45 -12.27 -2.69
N ALA A 128 -15.20 -11.34 -3.27
CA ALA A 128 -16.63 -11.20 -3.00
C ALA A 128 -17.44 -12.47 -3.33
N SER A 129 -17.11 -13.17 -4.43
CA SER A 129 -17.76 -14.44 -4.79
C SER A 129 -17.46 -15.55 -3.77
N ALA A 130 -16.18 -15.72 -3.41
CA ALA A 130 -15.77 -16.74 -2.43
C ALA A 130 -16.36 -16.46 -1.03
N LEU A 131 -16.47 -15.19 -0.65
CA LEU A 131 -17.16 -14.76 0.56
C LEU A 131 -18.64 -15.15 0.51
N ALA A 132 -19.34 -14.85 -0.57
CA ALA A 132 -20.76 -15.18 -0.74
C ALA A 132 -21.01 -16.69 -0.73
N GLU A 133 -20.16 -17.47 -1.39
CA GLU A 133 -20.23 -18.94 -1.37
C GLU A 133 -20.03 -19.51 0.03
N PHE A 134 -19.05 -18.99 0.77
CA PHE A 134 -18.81 -19.41 2.15
C PHE A 134 -20.01 -19.06 3.03
N VAL A 135 -20.50 -17.82 2.98
CA VAL A 135 -21.66 -17.39 3.76
C VAL A 135 -22.85 -18.31 3.45
N ARG A 136 -23.18 -18.53 2.18
CA ARG A 136 -24.26 -19.45 1.76
C ARG A 136 -24.09 -20.86 2.34
N SER A 137 -22.87 -21.36 2.47
CA SER A 137 -22.63 -22.72 3.00
C SER A 137 -22.90 -22.89 4.49
N VAL A 138 -22.88 -21.78 5.26
CA VAL A 138 -23.05 -21.80 6.73
C VAL A 138 -24.27 -21.02 7.20
N HIS A 139 -24.91 -20.24 6.32
CA HIS A 139 -26.04 -19.41 6.68
C HIS A 139 -27.30 -20.24 6.91
N PRO A 140 -28.10 -19.96 7.95
CA PRO A 140 -29.33 -20.71 8.23
C PRO A 140 -30.47 -20.45 7.23
N TYR A 141 -30.45 -19.30 6.54
CA TYR A 141 -31.43 -19.02 5.48
C TYR A 141 -31.09 -19.76 4.20
N GLU A 142 -32.13 -20.23 3.50
CA GLU A 142 -32.02 -20.86 2.19
C GLU A 142 -31.38 -19.91 1.15
N VAL A 143 -31.78 -18.63 1.20
CA VAL A 143 -31.22 -17.56 0.38
C VAL A 143 -30.67 -16.48 1.29
N ALA A 144 -29.38 -16.54 1.58
CA ALA A 144 -28.70 -15.52 2.37
C ALA A 144 -28.52 -14.23 1.55
N GLU A 145 -28.84 -13.08 2.14
CA GLU A 145 -28.51 -11.78 1.55
C GLU A 145 -27.00 -11.58 1.60
N VAL A 146 -26.36 -11.43 0.44
CA VAL A 146 -24.96 -11.02 0.33
C VAL A 146 -24.84 -10.05 -0.85
N ILE A 147 -24.58 -8.77 -0.55
CA ILE A 147 -24.36 -7.74 -1.55
C ILE A 147 -23.04 -7.03 -1.29
N ALA A 148 -22.37 -6.55 -2.33
CA ALA A 148 -21.07 -5.89 -2.22
C ALA A 148 -21.06 -4.54 -2.94
N VAL A 149 -20.52 -3.52 -2.29
CA VAL A 149 -20.36 -2.18 -2.84
C VAL A 149 -18.87 -1.86 -2.98
N PRO A 150 -18.41 -1.41 -4.17
CA PRO A 150 -17.00 -1.11 -4.38
C PRO A 150 -16.58 0.15 -3.62
N ILE A 151 -15.42 0.06 -2.95
CA ILE A 151 -14.81 1.20 -2.25
C ILE A 151 -14.07 2.06 -3.27
N GLN A 152 -14.49 3.31 -3.44
CA GLN A 152 -13.87 4.21 -4.42
C GLN A 152 -12.66 4.95 -3.84
N GLN A 153 -12.73 5.33 -2.57
CA GLN A 153 -11.72 6.12 -1.87
C GLN A 153 -11.71 5.77 -0.39
N GLY A 154 -10.63 6.11 0.31
CA GLY A 154 -10.49 5.88 1.75
C GLY A 154 -9.10 6.24 2.24
N ASN A 155 -8.81 5.92 3.50
CA ASN A 155 -7.51 6.16 4.09
C ASN A 155 -6.47 5.17 3.52
N PRO A 156 -5.41 5.60 2.80
CA PRO A 156 -4.52 4.68 2.09
C PRO A 156 -3.87 3.60 2.97
N PRO A 157 -3.33 3.90 4.17
CA PRO A 157 -2.78 2.88 5.06
C PRO A 157 -3.81 1.81 5.48
N TYR A 158 -5.09 2.20 5.61
CA TYR A 158 -6.15 1.24 5.95
C TYR A 158 -6.49 0.33 4.76
N LEU A 159 -6.60 0.89 3.56
CA LEU A 159 -6.89 0.12 2.35
C LEU A 159 -5.75 -0.85 2.04
N GLN A 160 -4.50 -0.39 2.20
CA GLN A 160 -3.33 -1.25 2.09
C GLN A 160 -3.38 -2.41 3.11
N TRP A 161 -3.72 -2.14 4.36
CA TRP A 161 -3.87 -3.19 5.37
C TRP A 161 -4.95 -4.23 4.99
N VAL A 162 -6.08 -3.80 4.40
CA VAL A 162 -7.11 -4.73 3.91
C VAL A 162 -6.55 -5.62 2.80
N GLU A 163 -5.83 -5.03 1.83
CA GLU A 163 -5.17 -5.77 0.75
C GLU A 163 -4.14 -6.77 1.28
N GLU A 164 -3.28 -6.37 2.21
CA GLU A 164 -2.25 -7.26 2.78
C GLU A 164 -2.85 -8.38 3.64
N THR A 165 -3.97 -8.11 4.31
CA THR A 165 -4.62 -9.09 5.19
C THR A 165 -5.35 -10.17 4.41
N VAL A 166 -5.91 -9.84 3.25
CA VAL A 166 -6.72 -10.74 2.42
C VAL A 166 -5.93 -11.11 1.15
N PRO A 167 -5.54 -12.37 0.92
CA PRO A 167 -4.84 -12.77 -0.30
C PRO A 167 -5.76 -12.68 -1.53
N GLU A 168 -5.19 -12.52 -2.74
CA GLU A 168 -5.89 -12.63 -4.03
C GLU A 168 -6.53 -13.99 -4.27
#